data_AF-A0AAE3ZHA3-F1
#
_entry.id   AF-A0AAE3ZHA3-F1
#
_cell.length_a   1.000
_cell.length_b   1.000
_cell.length_c   1.000
_cell.angle_alpha   90.00
_cell.angle_beta   90.00
_cell.angle_gamma   90.00
#
_symmetry.space_group_name_H-M   'P 1'
#
loop_
_entity.id
_entity.type
_entity.pdbx_description
1 polymer ?
#
loop_
_entity_poly.entity_id
_entity_poly.type
_entity_poly.pdbx_seq_one_letter_code
_entity_poly.pdbx_strand_id
1 'polypeptide(L)'
;MTGFTPAELLATGFAEHCHAVVLERAGASRLGALSAVTVPPDPDALDLARAIARVWYTGVWSAGDEAPFVVSRRAYAEGLVWKTFGGAPPGTVGPGFGSWAAAPRVRAAAA
;
A
#
# COMPACT_ATOMS: atom_id res chain seq x y z
N MET A 1 7.34 -4.79 -5.56
CA MET A 1 6.12 -3.99 -5.85
C MET A 1 5.97 -2.79 -4.93
N THR A 2 6.08 -2.93 -3.61
CA THR A 2 5.90 -1.81 -2.66
C THR A 2 7.17 -1.05 -2.29
N GLY A 3 8.37 -1.60 -2.56
CA GLY A 3 9.63 -1.00 -2.13
C GLY A 3 9.94 -1.14 -0.64
N PHE A 4 9.07 -1.79 0.13
CA PHE A 4 9.27 -2.14 1.54
C PHE A 4 9.60 -3.62 1.69
N THR A 5 10.40 -3.96 2.70
CA THR A 5 10.74 -5.33 3.06
C THR A 5 9.55 -6.07 3.70
N PRO A 6 9.51 -7.41 3.64
CA PRO A 6 8.45 -8.18 4.30
C PRO A 6 8.30 -7.88 5.79
N ALA A 7 9.41 -7.66 6.51
CA ALA A 7 9.39 -7.30 7.93
C ALA A 7 8.70 -5.94 8.17
N GLU A 8 8.98 -4.93 7.33
CA GLU A 8 8.34 -3.62 7.42
C GLU A 8 6.85 -3.67 7.09
N LEU A 9 6.45 -4.56 6.19
CA LEU A 9 5.05 -4.81 5.86
C LEU A 9 4.32 -5.44 7.04
N LEU A 10 4.87 -6.49 7.65
CA LEU A 10 4.28 -7.15 8.83
C LEU A 10 4.16 -6.22 10.04
N ALA A 11 5.09 -5.27 10.18
CA ALA A 11 5.10 -4.29 11.26
C ALA A 11 4.02 -3.19 11.15
N THR A 12 3.22 -3.11 10.07
CA THR A 12 2.17 -2.08 9.93
C THR A 12 0.93 -2.36 10.78
N GLY A 13 0.77 -3.54 11.39
CA GLY A 13 -0.43 -3.85 12.19
C GLY A 13 -1.74 -3.97 11.39
N PHE A 14 -1.72 -3.82 10.06
CA PHE A 14 -2.84 -4.15 9.16
C PHE A 14 -2.48 -5.16 8.07
N ALA A 15 -1.24 -5.66 8.09
CA ALA A 15 -0.69 -6.61 7.12
C ALA A 15 -1.58 -7.84 6.90
N GLU A 16 -2.10 -8.42 7.98
CA GLU A 16 -2.95 -9.61 7.92
C GLU A 16 -4.27 -9.33 7.20
N HIS A 17 -4.89 -8.17 7.45
CA HIS A 17 -6.13 -7.78 6.77
C HIS A 17 -5.90 -7.53 5.28
N CYS A 18 -4.79 -6.89 4.93
CA CYS A 18 -4.39 -6.73 3.53
C CYS A 18 -4.16 -8.08 2.86
N HIS A 19 -3.40 -8.96 3.50
CA HIS A 19 -3.09 -10.28 2.96
C HIS A 19 -4.37 -11.11 2.75
N ALA A 20 -5.29 -11.10 3.71
CA ALA A 20 -6.58 -11.78 3.60
C ALA A 20 -7.40 -11.28 2.41
N VAL A 21 -7.56 -9.96 2.26
CA VAL A 21 -8.31 -9.38 1.12
C VAL A 21 -7.63 -9.68 -0.21
N VAL A 22 -6.29 -9.59 -0.29
CA VAL A 22 -5.57 -9.93 -1.52
C VAL A 22 -5.79 -11.40 -1.89
N LEU A 23 -5.69 -12.33 -0.94
CA LEU A 23 -5.94 -13.75 -1.22
C LEU A 23 -7.38 -14.01 -1.67
N GLU A 24 -8.36 -13.40 -0.99
CA GLU A 24 -9.78 -13.53 -1.30
C GLU A 24 -10.12 -13.02 -2.70
N ARG A 25 -9.60 -11.84 -3.08
CA ARG A 25 -10.00 -11.15 -4.31
C ARG A 25 -9.14 -11.49 -5.52
N ALA A 26 -7.86 -11.76 -5.32
CA ALA A 26 -6.96 -12.15 -6.41
C ALA A 26 -7.17 -13.60 -6.82
N GLY A 27 -7.32 -14.50 -5.84
CA GLY A 27 -7.31 -15.94 -6.06
C GLY A 27 -5.94 -16.48 -6.50
N ALA A 28 -5.74 -17.79 -6.31
CA ALA A 28 -4.45 -18.45 -6.55
C ALA A 28 -3.96 -18.32 -8.01
N SER A 29 -4.85 -18.45 -9.00
CA SER A 29 -4.47 -18.42 -10.42
C SER A 29 -3.91 -17.06 -10.84
N ARG A 30 -4.54 -15.95 -10.45
CA ARG A 30 -4.08 -14.61 -10.82
C ARG A 30 -2.81 -14.23 -10.06
N LEU A 31 -2.67 -14.68 -8.81
CA LEU A 31 -1.41 -14.55 -8.05
C LEU A 31 -0.27 -15.35 -8.68
N GLY A 32 -0.56 -16.54 -9.24
CA GLY A 32 0.42 -17.31 -10.00
C GLY A 32 0.83 -16.61 -11.30
N ALA A 33 -0.08 -15.91 -11.97
CA ALA A 33 0.26 -15.12 -13.16
C ALA A 33 1.21 -13.95 -12.83
N LEU A 34 1.07 -13.35 -11.64
CA LEU A 34 1.98 -12.30 -11.15
C LEU A 34 3.41 -12.79 -10.89
N SER A 35 3.59 -14.06 -10.51
CA SER A 35 4.93 -14.62 -10.25
C SER A 35 5.64 -15.06 -11.53
N ALA A 36 4.91 -15.18 -12.64
CA ALA A 36 5.49 -15.48 -13.93
C ALA A 36 6.19 -14.25 -14.53
N VAL A 37 7.44 -14.42 -14.96
CA VAL A 37 8.16 -13.37 -15.70
C VAL A 37 7.72 -13.44 -17.17
N THR A 38 6.80 -12.55 -17.57
CA THR A 38 6.28 -12.44 -18.93
C THR A 38 6.70 -11.11 -19.58
N VAL A 39 7.07 -11.16 -20.86
CA VAL A 39 7.45 -9.97 -21.65
C VAL A 39 6.78 -10.07 -23.04
N PRO A 40 5.82 -9.18 -23.38
CA PRO A 40 5.26 -8.11 -22.54
C PRO A 40 4.44 -8.67 -21.35
N PRO A 41 4.28 -7.88 -20.26
CA PRO A 41 3.49 -8.31 -19.11
C PRO A 41 2.02 -8.44 -19.49
N ASP A 42 1.36 -9.44 -18.92
CA ASP A 42 -0.08 -9.64 -19.03
C ASP A 42 -0.83 -8.42 -18.43
N PRO A 43 -1.76 -7.78 -19.18
CA PRO A 43 -2.50 -6.61 -18.69
C PRO A 43 -3.28 -6.88 -17.40
N ASP A 44 -3.92 -8.06 -17.29
CA ASP A 44 -4.70 -8.43 -16.10
C ASP A 44 -3.79 -8.61 -14.87
N ALA A 45 -2.61 -9.22 -15.05
CA ALA A 45 -1.59 -9.29 -14.01
C ALA A 45 -1.10 -7.88 -13.62
N LEU A 46 -0.92 -6.97 -14.56
CA LEU A 46 -0.51 -5.59 -14.26
C LEU A 46 -1.58 -4.82 -13.47
N ASP A 47 -2.86 -5.00 -13.80
CA ASP A 47 -3.96 -4.37 -13.08
C ASP A 47 -4.11 -4.95 -11.67
N LEU A 48 -3.97 -6.27 -11.52
CA LEU A 48 -3.90 -6.89 -10.21
C LEU A 48 -2.70 -6.37 -9.40
N ALA A 49 -1.55 -6.20 -10.02
CA ALA A 49 -0.37 -5.64 -9.37
C ALA A 49 -0.63 -4.24 -8.81
N ARG A 50 -1.33 -3.40 -9.58
CA ARG A 50 -1.73 -2.06 -9.17
C ARG A 50 -2.75 -2.08 -8.04
N ALA A 51 -3.72 -2.99 -8.08
CA ALA A 51 -4.70 -3.17 -7.01
C ALA A 51 -4.03 -3.56 -5.69
N ILE A 52 -3.10 -4.53 -5.74
CA ILE A 52 -2.31 -4.96 -4.57
C ILE A 52 -1.44 -3.82 -4.06
N ALA A 53 -0.76 -3.07 -4.94
CA ALA A 53 0.02 -1.91 -4.51
C ALA A 53 -0.89 -0.86 -3.84
N ARG A 54 -2.02 -0.53 -4.44
CA ARG A 54 -2.98 0.44 -3.89
C ARG A 54 -3.46 0.03 -2.51
N VAL A 55 -3.83 -1.24 -2.30
CA VAL A 55 -4.30 -1.70 -0.98
C VAL A 55 -3.20 -1.60 0.08
N TRP A 56 -1.94 -1.85 -0.25
CA TRP A 56 -0.85 -1.65 0.71
C TRP A 56 -0.58 -0.18 1.04
N TYR A 57 -0.72 0.71 0.07
CA TYR A 57 -0.44 2.13 0.28
C TYR A 57 -1.58 2.89 0.96
N THR A 58 -2.83 2.59 0.60
CA THR A 58 -4.00 3.35 1.05
C THR A 58 -4.97 2.52 1.89
N GLY A 59 -4.83 1.19 1.88
CA GLY A 59 -5.80 0.24 2.44
C GLY A 59 -7.17 0.31 1.78
N VAL A 60 -7.23 0.79 0.54
CA VAL A 60 -8.42 0.74 -0.31
C VAL A 60 -8.19 -0.30 -1.40
N TRP A 61 -9.07 -1.29 -1.47
CA TRP A 61 -9.12 -2.20 -2.60
C TRP A 61 -9.84 -1.52 -3.77
N SER A 62 -9.27 -1.64 -4.96
CA SER A 62 -9.84 -1.11 -6.21
C SER A 62 -9.19 -1.84 -7.38
N ALA A 63 -9.97 -2.72 -8.03
CA ALA A 63 -9.55 -3.53 -9.16
C ALA A 63 -10.72 -3.70 -10.14
N GLY A 64 -10.46 -3.52 -11.44
CA GLY A 64 -11.48 -3.61 -12.49
C GLY A 64 -12.68 -2.69 -12.23
N ASP A 65 -13.88 -3.23 -12.45
CA ASP A 65 -15.15 -2.51 -12.26
C ASP A 65 -15.71 -2.59 -10.82
N GLU A 66 -14.95 -3.18 -9.88
CA GLU A 66 -15.40 -3.29 -8.50
C GLU A 66 -15.41 -1.92 -7.81
N ALA A 67 -16.50 -1.61 -7.09
CA ALA A 67 -16.58 -0.41 -6.27
C ALA A 67 -15.47 -0.42 -5.19
N PRO A 68 -14.74 0.68 -5.01
CA PRO A 68 -13.64 0.74 -4.06
C PRO A 68 -14.16 0.62 -2.61
N PHE A 69 -13.43 -0.12 -1.78
CA PHE A 69 -13.76 -0.29 -0.37
C PHE A 69 -12.52 -0.29 0.52
N VAL A 70 -12.71 0.11 1.79
CA VAL A 70 -11.64 0.15 2.80
C VAL A 70 -11.50 -1.23 3.44
N VAL A 71 -10.29 -1.78 3.44
CA VAL A 71 -10.04 -3.16 3.90
C VAL A 71 -10.05 -3.31 5.42
N SER A 72 -9.78 -2.24 6.15
CA SER A 72 -9.77 -2.21 7.61
C SER A 72 -9.86 -0.79 8.13
N ARG A 73 -10.45 -0.57 9.30
CA ARG A 73 -10.42 0.74 9.97
C ARG A 73 -8.99 1.22 10.27
N ARG A 74 -8.05 0.28 10.45
CA ARG A 74 -6.63 0.59 10.73
C ARG A 74 -5.88 1.06 9.47
N ALA A 75 -6.40 0.75 8.28
CA ALA A 75 -5.77 1.08 7.00
C ALA A 75 -5.34 2.54 6.90
N TYR A 76 -6.21 3.45 7.33
CA TYR A 76 -5.94 4.87 7.26
C TYR A 76 -4.72 5.27 8.09
N ALA A 77 -4.59 4.73 9.31
CA ALA A 77 -3.49 5.10 10.19
C ALA A 77 -2.16 4.41 9.80
N GLU A 78 -2.23 3.21 9.23
CA GLU A 78 -1.07 2.34 9.06
C GLU A 78 -0.58 2.23 7.60
N GLY A 79 -1.30 2.83 6.66
CA GLY A 79 -1.00 2.76 5.22
C GLY A 79 0.42 3.21 4.88
N LEU A 80 1.07 2.52 3.92
CA LEU A 80 2.45 2.79 3.56
C LEU A 80 2.68 4.18 2.94
N VAL A 81 1.60 4.85 2.50
CA VAL A 81 1.66 6.23 2.00
C VAL A 81 2.29 7.17 3.03
N TRP A 82 1.98 7.00 4.32
CA TRP A 82 2.48 7.88 5.38
C TRP A 82 3.97 7.66 5.65
N LYS A 83 4.40 6.39 5.66
CA LYS A 83 5.82 6.02 5.75
C LYS A 83 6.63 6.59 4.58
N THR A 84 6.04 6.58 3.38
CA THR A 84 6.67 7.10 2.16
C THR A 84 6.90 8.61 2.25
N PHE A 85 5.94 9.35 2.79
CA PHE A 85 6.08 10.80 3.03
C PHE A 85 6.86 11.15 4.31
N GLY A 86 7.21 10.17 5.15
CA GLY A 86 7.88 10.39 6.43
C GLY A 86 7.04 11.16 7.44
N GLY A 87 5.70 11.08 7.33
CA GLY A 87 4.75 11.82 8.14
C GLY A 87 3.76 10.91 8.88
N ALA A 88 3.05 11.48 9.84
CA ALA A 88 1.92 10.82 10.50
C ALA A 88 0.61 11.10 9.74
N PRO A 89 -0.34 10.16 9.72
CA PRO A 89 -1.68 10.38 9.17
C PRO A 89 -2.38 11.52 9.92
N PRO A 90 -3.05 12.45 9.21
CA PRO A 90 -3.88 13.48 9.85
C PRO A 90 -4.90 12.88 10.82
N GLY A 91 -5.11 13.52 11.97
CA GLY A 91 -6.11 13.07 12.96
C GLY A 91 -5.76 11.79 13.73
N THR A 92 -4.55 11.23 13.57
CA THR A 92 -4.08 10.09 14.38
C THR A 92 -3.16 10.53 15.51
N VAL A 93 -2.14 11.33 15.18
CA VAL A 93 -1.22 11.96 16.13
C VAL A 93 -1.16 13.45 15.79
N GLY A 94 -1.48 14.30 16.77
CA GLY A 94 -1.43 15.74 16.60
C GLY A 94 0.02 16.21 16.42
N PRO A 95 0.32 17.03 15.41
CA PRO A 95 1.65 17.60 15.31
C PRO A 95 1.82 18.64 16.44
N GLY A 96 2.95 18.60 17.15
CA GLY A 96 3.22 19.53 18.25
C GLY A 96 3.29 21.00 17.80
N PHE A 97 3.22 21.93 18.75
CA PHE A 97 3.37 23.37 18.44
C PHE A 97 4.67 23.63 17.65
N GLY A 98 4.58 24.40 16.58
CA GLY A 98 5.73 24.73 15.73
C GLY A 98 6.18 23.62 14.77
N SER A 99 5.44 22.51 14.65
CA SER A 99 5.74 21.40 13.71
C SER A 99 5.83 21.84 12.24
N TRP A 100 5.21 22.96 11.89
CA TRP A 100 5.19 23.54 10.55
C TRP A 100 6.17 24.72 10.39
N ALA A 101 6.93 25.07 11.44
CA ALA A 101 7.82 26.23 11.41
C ALA A 101 9.08 25.98 10.58
N ALA A 102 9.48 24.72 10.42
CA ALA A 102 10.63 24.32 9.60
C ALA A 102 10.17 23.71 8.27
N ALA A 103 10.95 23.94 7.20
CA ALA A 103 10.74 23.29 5.93
C ALA A 103 10.85 21.75 6.06
N PRO A 104 10.05 20.97 5.31
CA PRO A 104 10.19 19.52 5.27
C PRO A 104 11.58 19.10 4.82
N ARG A 105 12.16 18.10 5.49
CA ARG A 105 13.41 17.50 5.04
C ARG A 105 13.11 16.61 3.84
N VAL A 106 13.36 17.09 2.63
CA VAL A 106 13.27 16.27 1.43
C VAL A 106 14.49 15.34 1.41
N ARG A 107 14.27 14.02 1.42
CA ARG A 107 15.35 13.07 1.11
C ARG A 107 15.68 13.23 -0.38
N ALA A 108 16.93 13.59 -0.70
CA ALA A 108 17.37 13.59 -2.10
C ALA A 108 17.07 12.23 -2.73
N ALA A 109 16.50 12.22 -3.94
CA ALA A 109 16.28 10.98 -4.68
C ALA A 109 17.62 10.27 -4.84
N ALA A 110 17.67 8.97 -4.50
CA ALA A 110 18.83 8.15 -4.79
C ALA A 110 19.03 8.13 -6.31
N ALA A 111 20.16 8.66 -6.76
CA ALA A 111 20.59 8.69 -8.16
C ALA A 111 21.13 7.33 -8.60
#